data_AF-A0A8R7PMN7-F1
#
_entry.id   AF-A0A8R7PMN7-F1
#
_cell.length_a   1.000
_cell.length_b   1.000
_cell.length_c   1.000
_cell.angle_alpha   90.00
_cell.angle_beta   90.00
_cell.angle_gamma   90.00
#
_symmetry.space_group_name_H-M   'P 1'
#
loop_
_entity.id
_entity.type
_entity.pdbx_description
1 polymer ?
#
loop_
_entity_poly.entity_id
_entity_poly.type
_entity_poly.pdbx_seq_one_letter_code
_entity_poly.pdbx_strand_id
1 'polypeptide(L)'
;MYDLINKAEWRSHEENVTKLLPNLKDAVYEAEDLLDEFTWYKMKVQVEGNASQSPFTDFYDTIIQGSFNKLSDVHSRLNLLSSHLENMGIRGVAQRFDKLVRPETTSMPNETKIFGRDKELKQVLGFLNIPTNSKRKRAISSINASTSASASNQVSNESRISAIPVLSIVGIGGVGKTTLAQHITNHQRVKSHFELIIWVCVSDDFDIKRLTKE
;
A
#
# COMPACT_ATOMS: atom_id res chain seq x y z
N MET A 1 0.26 -21.04 9.84
CA MET A 1 -0.46 -20.09 10.71
C MET A 1 -0.30 -18.64 10.25
N TYR A 2 0.90 -18.14 9.92
CA TYR A 2 1.06 -16.78 9.41
C TYR A 2 0.26 -16.46 8.14
N ASP A 3 0.12 -17.40 7.20
CA ASP A 3 -0.76 -17.20 6.03
C ASP A 3 -2.23 -16.95 6.44
N LEU A 4 -2.69 -17.62 7.50
CA LEU A 4 -4.04 -17.44 8.05
C LEU A 4 -4.17 -16.09 8.76
N ILE A 5 -3.15 -15.67 9.52
CA ILE A 5 -3.10 -14.34 10.14
C ILE A 5 -3.15 -13.27 9.06
N ASN A 6 -2.29 -13.36 8.04
CA ASN A 6 -2.25 -12.40 6.93
C ASN A 6 -3.62 -12.30 6.24
N LYS A 7 -4.26 -13.44 5.93
CA LYS A 7 -5.61 -13.46 5.35
C LYS A 7 -6.67 -12.84 6.26
N ALA A 8 -6.59 -13.10 7.57
CA ALA A 8 -7.50 -12.51 8.54
C ALA A 8 -7.28 -10.99 8.71
N GLU A 9 -6.06 -10.49 8.57
CA GLU A 9 -5.76 -9.05 8.62
C GLU A 9 -6.45 -8.25 7.51
N TRP A 10 -6.54 -8.81 6.29
CA TRP A 10 -7.31 -8.20 5.19
C TRP A 10 -8.81 -8.09 5.50
N ARG A 11 -9.32 -8.91 6.42
CA ARG A 11 -10.72 -8.95 6.88
C ARG A 11 -10.91 -8.31 8.25
N SER A 12 -9.91 -7.58 8.77
CA SER A 12 -9.96 -6.94 10.10
C SER A 12 -11.07 -5.88 10.28
N HIS A 13 -11.73 -5.46 9.20
CA HIS A 13 -12.92 -4.61 9.24
C HIS A 13 -14.19 -5.38 9.64
N GLU A 14 -14.21 -6.70 9.54
CA GLU A 14 -15.31 -7.54 10.01
C GLU A 14 -15.22 -7.75 11.52
N GLU A 15 -16.27 -7.37 12.25
CA GLU A 15 -16.29 -7.39 13.71
C GLU A 15 -15.91 -8.75 14.32
N ASN A 16 -16.34 -9.84 13.69
CA ASN A 16 -16.03 -11.21 14.13
C ASN A 16 -14.53 -11.52 14.01
N VAL A 17 -13.90 -11.08 12.91
CA VAL A 17 -12.47 -11.29 12.66
C VAL A 17 -11.64 -10.41 13.59
N THR A 18 -12.05 -9.15 13.80
CA THR A 18 -11.37 -8.23 14.73
C THR A 18 -11.31 -8.79 16.16
N LYS A 19 -12.35 -9.50 16.61
CA LYS A 19 -12.39 -10.13 17.94
C LYS A 19 -11.48 -11.35 18.04
N LEU A 20 -11.33 -12.12 16.96
CA LEU A 20 -10.57 -13.39 16.95
C LEU A 20 -9.10 -13.20 16.58
N LEU A 21 -8.76 -12.18 15.80
CA LEU A 21 -7.42 -11.92 15.31
C LEU A 21 -6.37 -11.71 16.42
N PRO A 22 -6.64 -10.96 17.51
CA PRO A 22 -5.72 -10.85 18.64
C PRO A 22 -5.44 -12.23 19.27
N ASN A 23 -6.49 -12.99 19.58
CA ASN A 23 -6.35 -14.31 20.19
C ASN A 23 -5.57 -15.29 19.31
N LEU A 24 -5.72 -15.20 17.98
CA LEU A 24 -4.94 -15.99 17.03
C LEU A 24 -3.47 -15.58 17.05
N LYS A 25 -3.17 -14.28 17.02
CA LYS A 25 -1.79 -13.79 17.10
C LYS A 25 -1.14 -14.21 18.40
N ASP A 26 -1.84 -14.06 19.52
CA ASP A 26 -1.36 -14.45 20.85
C ASP A 26 -1.05 -15.95 20.90
N ALA A 27 -1.97 -16.81 20.44
CA ALA A 27 -1.72 -18.25 20.42
C ALA A 27 -0.57 -18.66 19.49
N VAL A 28 -0.32 -17.90 18.41
CA VAL A 28 0.82 -18.15 17.51
C VAL A 28 2.13 -17.69 18.15
N TYR A 29 2.17 -16.54 18.81
CA TYR A 29 3.34 -16.09 19.56
C TYR A 29 3.67 -17.05 20.71
N GLU A 30 2.67 -17.53 21.46
CA GLU A 30 2.89 -18.56 22.48
C GLU A 30 3.48 -19.86 21.87
N ALA A 31 3.09 -20.22 20.65
CA ALA A 31 3.67 -21.37 19.95
C ALA A 31 5.12 -21.13 19.52
N GLU A 32 5.45 -19.91 19.08
CA GLU A 32 6.82 -19.50 18.75
C GLU A 32 7.72 -19.52 19.99
N ASP A 33 7.25 -18.98 21.11
CA ASP A 33 7.97 -18.99 22.38
C ASP A 33 8.36 -20.43 22.79
N LEU A 34 7.47 -21.41 22.58
CA LEU A 34 7.75 -22.82 22.85
C LEU A 34 8.81 -23.41 21.90
N LEU A 35 8.84 -22.97 20.63
CA LEU A 35 9.86 -23.40 19.66
C LEU A 35 11.23 -22.80 19.99
N ASP A 36 11.25 -21.56 20.44
CA ASP A 36 12.47 -20.88 20.88
C ASP A 36 13.01 -21.54 22.16
N GLU A 37 12.14 -21.89 23.12
CA GLU A 37 12.50 -22.64 24.30
C GLU A 37 13.10 -24.01 23.95
N PHE A 38 12.47 -24.76 23.03
CA PHE A 38 13.02 -26.02 22.55
C PHE A 38 14.41 -25.85 21.89
N THR A 39 14.58 -24.79 21.10
CA THR A 39 15.85 -24.45 20.46
C THR A 39 16.93 -24.15 21.51
N TRP A 40 16.56 -23.47 22.60
CA TRP A 40 17.44 -23.24 23.73
C TRP A 40 17.86 -24.55 24.41
N TYR A 41 16.93 -25.48 24.70
CA TYR A 41 17.28 -26.79 25.28
C TYR A 41 18.25 -27.57 24.39
N LYS A 42 18.05 -27.52 23.07
CA LYS A 42 18.98 -28.13 22.11
C LYS A 42 20.38 -27.54 22.21
N MET A 43 20.50 -26.21 22.31
CA MET A 43 21.79 -25.53 22.46
C MET A 43 22.45 -25.86 23.81
N LYS A 44 21.65 -25.89 24.88
CA LYS A 44 22.11 -26.20 26.24
C LYS A 44 22.80 -27.56 26.29
N VAL A 45 22.17 -28.61 25.77
CA VAL A 45 22.75 -29.97 25.75
C VAL A 45 24.05 -30.02 24.93
N GLN A 46 24.13 -29.28 23.83
CA GLN A 46 25.36 -29.19 23.02
C GLN A 46 26.52 -28.53 23.77
N VAL A 47 26.24 -27.47 24.54
CA VAL A 47 27.25 -26.73 25.31
C VAL A 47 27.68 -27.50 26.57
N GLU A 48 26.74 -28.16 27.26
CA GLU A 48 27.00 -28.91 28.49
C GLU A 48 27.78 -30.22 28.23
N GLY A 49 27.89 -30.67 26.97
CA GLY A 49 28.72 -31.82 26.59
C GLY A 49 28.18 -33.18 27.06
N ASN A 50 26.95 -33.21 27.60
CA ASN A 50 26.30 -34.42 28.08
C ASN A 50 25.71 -35.22 26.91
N ALA A 51 26.53 -36.08 26.29
CA ALA A 51 26.11 -36.92 25.15
C ALA A 51 24.97 -37.91 25.47
N SER A 52 24.68 -38.15 26.75
CA SER A 52 23.66 -39.11 27.21
C SER A 52 22.28 -38.49 27.43
N GLN A 53 22.19 -37.15 27.51
CA GLN A 53 20.96 -36.44 27.87
C GLN A 53 20.27 -35.95 26.61
N SER A 54 19.02 -36.38 26.38
CA SER A 54 18.33 -36.00 25.17
C SER A 54 17.70 -34.61 25.35
N PRO A 55 17.92 -33.65 24.43
CA PRO A 55 17.31 -32.32 24.54
C PRO A 55 15.78 -32.36 24.56
N PHE A 56 15.21 -33.40 23.93
CA PHE A 56 13.77 -33.59 23.85
C PHE A 56 13.17 -34.10 25.16
N THR A 57 13.83 -35.01 25.89
CA THR A 57 13.31 -35.52 27.17
C THR A 57 13.29 -34.44 28.23
N ASP A 58 14.36 -33.63 28.33
CA ASP A 58 14.42 -32.53 29.31
C ASP A 58 13.35 -31.47 29.03
N PHE A 59 13.16 -31.12 27.76
CA PHE A 59 12.09 -30.23 27.33
C PHE A 59 10.70 -30.85 27.59
N TYR A 60 10.50 -32.12 27.24
CA TYR A 60 9.22 -32.80 27.41
C TYR A 60 8.83 -32.90 28.89
N ASP A 61 9.76 -33.26 29.77
CA ASP A 61 9.47 -33.39 31.20
C ASP A 61 9.21 -32.03 31.87
N THR A 62 9.93 -30.99 31.43
CA THR A 62 9.79 -29.64 32.01
C THR A 62 8.57 -28.89 31.47
N ILE A 63 8.26 -29.02 30.18
CA ILE A 63 7.28 -28.19 29.46
C ILE A 63 6.01 -28.94 29.09
N ILE A 64 6.08 -30.25 28.85
CA ILE A 64 4.94 -31.07 28.42
C ILE A 64 4.35 -31.89 29.57
N GLN A 65 5.14 -32.44 30.49
CA GLN A 65 4.65 -33.19 31.66
C GLN A 65 4.45 -32.33 32.93
N GLY A 66 5.04 -31.13 33.00
CA GLY A 66 4.93 -30.20 34.12
C GLY A 66 3.59 -29.41 34.20
N SER A 67 3.54 -28.41 35.11
CA SER A 67 2.36 -27.69 35.66
C SER A 67 1.12 -27.42 34.79
N PHE A 68 1.20 -27.30 33.47
CA PHE A 68 0.04 -27.24 32.58
C PHE A 68 0.49 -27.78 31.22
N ASN A 69 -0.32 -28.59 30.53
CA ASN A 69 -0.01 -29.10 29.18
C ASN A 69 -0.01 -27.95 28.14
N LYS A 70 0.94 -27.01 28.24
CA LYS A 70 0.99 -25.75 27.46
C LYS A 70 0.94 -26.00 25.96
N LEU A 71 1.69 -26.99 25.49
CA LEU A 71 1.66 -27.38 24.09
C LEU A 71 0.26 -27.84 23.64
N SER A 72 -0.41 -28.64 24.47
CA SER A 72 -1.76 -29.12 24.14
C SER A 72 -2.80 -28.00 24.21
N ASP A 73 -2.62 -27.04 25.12
CA ASP A 73 -3.50 -25.86 25.27
C ASP A 73 -3.36 -24.95 24.05
N VAL A 74 -2.14 -24.57 23.70
CA VAL A 74 -1.84 -23.77 22.50
C VAL A 74 -2.33 -24.49 21.25
N HIS A 75 -2.06 -25.80 21.12
CA HIS A 75 -2.55 -26.58 19.99
C HIS A 75 -4.09 -26.60 19.90
N SER A 76 -4.78 -26.79 21.02
CA SER A 76 -6.25 -26.79 21.07
C SER A 76 -6.83 -25.42 20.74
N ARG A 77 -6.25 -24.34 21.27
CA ARG A 77 -6.63 -22.95 20.96
C ARG A 77 -6.42 -22.63 19.49
N LEU A 78 -5.28 -23.00 18.91
CA LEU A 78 -4.99 -22.78 17.49
C LEU A 78 -5.98 -23.55 16.59
N ASN A 79 -6.28 -24.81 16.92
CA ASN A 79 -7.27 -25.59 16.16
C ASN A 79 -8.67 -24.99 16.25
N LEU A 80 -9.11 -24.58 17.45
CA LEU A 80 -10.39 -23.93 17.65
C LEU A 80 -10.50 -22.63 16.83
N LEU A 81 -9.51 -21.76 16.94
CA LEU A 81 -9.46 -20.49 16.21
C LEU A 81 -9.38 -20.71 14.70
N SER A 82 -8.58 -21.68 14.25
CA SER A 82 -8.50 -22.07 12.84
C SER A 82 -9.86 -22.53 12.31
N SER A 83 -10.58 -23.38 13.07
CA SER A 83 -11.90 -23.85 12.67
C SER A 83 -12.94 -22.73 12.58
N HIS A 84 -12.91 -21.75 13.50
CA HIS A 84 -13.76 -20.57 13.45
C HIS A 84 -13.49 -19.71 12.20
N LEU A 85 -12.22 -19.52 11.86
CA LEU A 85 -11.80 -18.74 10.69
C LEU A 85 -12.12 -19.45 9.38
N GLU A 86 -12.05 -20.78 9.35
CA GLU A 86 -12.48 -21.59 8.22
C GLU A 86 -13.99 -21.53 8.01
N ASN A 87 -14.79 -21.61 9.09
CA ASN A 87 -16.25 -21.43 9.02
C ASN A 87 -16.66 -20.04 8.52
N MET A 88 -15.81 -19.02 8.72
CA MET A 88 -16.01 -17.67 8.18
C MET A 88 -15.55 -17.51 6.72
N GLY A 89 -15.05 -18.57 6.08
CA GLY A 89 -14.70 -18.55 4.65
C GLY A 89 -13.37 -17.86 4.32
N ILE A 90 -12.50 -17.61 5.31
CA ILE A 90 -11.27 -16.82 5.14
C ILE A 90 -10.23 -17.53 4.26
N ARG A 91 -10.29 -18.86 4.15
CA ARG A 91 -9.28 -19.68 3.44
C ARG A 91 -9.33 -19.54 1.91
N GLY A 92 -10.49 -19.22 1.33
CA GLY A 92 -10.73 -19.18 -0.12
C GLY A 92 -10.87 -17.79 -0.74
N VAL A 93 -10.81 -16.73 0.06
CA VAL A 93 -11.06 -15.36 -0.40
C VAL A 93 -9.74 -14.72 -0.84
N ALA A 94 -9.76 -14.05 -2.00
CA ALA A 94 -8.62 -13.28 -2.46
C ALA A 94 -8.27 -12.17 -1.46
N GLN A 95 -6.97 -11.91 -1.23
CA GLN A 95 -6.51 -10.80 -0.38
C GLN A 95 -6.90 -9.47 -1.02
N ARG A 96 -8.10 -8.98 -0.70
CA ARG A 96 -8.68 -7.76 -1.26
C ARG A 96 -9.44 -7.06 -0.15
N PHE A 97 -9.27 -5.74 -0.06
CA PHE A 97 -10.18 -4.94 0.75
C PHE A 97 -11.57 -4.99 0.11
N ASP A 98 -12.59 -5.02 0.96
CA ASP A 98 -13.96 -4.82 0.51
C ASP A 98 -14.05 -3.45 -0.17
N LYS A 99 -14.75 -3.38 -1.32
CA LYS A 99 -15.06 -2.12 -2.00
C LYS A 99 -15.81 -1.16 -1.08
N LEU A 100 -16.52 -1.67 -0.08
CA LEU A 100 -17.17 -0.85 0.95
C LEU A 100 -16.16 -0.14 1.86
N VAL A 101 -15.01 -0.78 2.14
CA VAL A 101 -13.94 -0.21 2.97
C VAL A 101 -13.05 0.73 2.15
N ARG A 102 -12.77 0.37 0.90
CA ARG A 102 -11.98 1.18 -0.04
C ARG A 102 -12.76 1.36 -1.35
N PRO A 103 -13.67 2.35 -1.41
CA PRO A 103 -14.44 2.60 -2.61
C PRO A 103 -13.54 3.05 -3.77
N GLU A 104 -13.92 2.67 -4.99
CA GLU A 104 -13.26 3.13 -6.20
C GLU A 104 -13.41 4.65 -6.33
N THR A 105 -12.31 5.30 -6.69
CA THR A 105 -12.29 6.75 -6.87
C THR A 105 -12.80 7.10 -8.25
N THR A 106 -13.68 8.10 -8.34
CA THR A 106 -14.23 8.59 -9.61
C THR A 106 -13.75 10.01 -9.87
N SER A 107 -13.84 10.47 -11.12
CA SER A 107 -13.53 11.86 -11.47
C SER A 107 -14.63 12.85 -11.06
N MET A 108 -15.81 12.35 -10.68
CA MET A 108 -16.93 13.18 -10.25
C MET A 108 -16.63 13.72 -8.84
N PRO A 109 -16.76 15.03 -8.61
CA PRO A 109 -16.55 15.59 -7.29
C PRO A 109 -17.67 15.13 -6.35
N ASN A 110 -17.30 14.54 -5.21
CA ASN A 110 -18.25 14.17 -4.17
C ASN A 110 -18.62 15.39 -3.30
N GLU A 111 -17.67 16.32 -3.09
CA GLU A 111 -17.91 17.53 -2.31
C GLU A 111 -18.32 18.71 -3.18
N THR A 112 -19.30 19.50 -2.68
CA THR A 112 -19.79 20.70 -3.37
C THR A 112 -18.82 21.87 -3.31
N LYS A 113 -17.88 21.86 -2.35
CA LYS A 113 -16.92 22.95 -2.14
C LYS A 113 -15.59 22.46 -1.57
N ILE A 114 -14.50 22.83 -2.24
CA ILE A 114 -13.13 22.54 -1.84
C ILE A 114 -12.51 23.85 -1.35
N PHE A 115 -11.82 23.82 -0.21
CA PHE A 115 -11.26 25.01 0.43
C PHE A 115 -9.73 24.94 0.52
N GLY A 116 -9.07 26.09 0.39
CA GLY A 116 -7.65 26.26 0.74
C GLY A 116 -6.62 25.65 -0.21
N ARG A 117 -7.05 25.00 -1.29
CA ARG A 117 -6.19 24.31 -2.28
C ARG A 117 -5.82 25.14 -3.49
N ASP A 118 -6.10 26.45 -3.45
CA ASP A 118 -5.87 27.35 -4.57
C ASP A 118 -4.39 27.49 -4.94
N LYS A 119 -3.49 27.33 -3.96
CA LYS A 119 -2.04 27.42 -4.18
C LYS A 119 -1.55 26.22 -4.99
N GLU A 120 -1.89 25.01 -4.56
CA GLU A 120 -1.52 23.76 -5.23
C GLU A 120 -2.15 23.69 -6.63
N LEU A 121 -3.42 24.10 -6.76
CA LEU A 121 -4.07 24.19 -8.06
C LEU A 121 -3.30 25.09 -9.02
N LYS A 122 -2.92 26.30 -8.59
CA LYS A 122 -2.14 27.23 -9.44
C LYS A 122 -0.79 26.64 -9.84
N GLN A 123 -0.11 25.94 -8.93
CA GLN A 123 1.16 25.27 -9.24
C GLN A 123 0.96 24.19 -10.31
N VAL A 124 -0.06 23.35 -10.16
CA VAL A 124 -0.39 22.30 -11.14
C VAL A 124 -0.74 22.88 -12.49
N LEU A 125 -1.55 23.94 -12.54
CA LEU A 125 -1.88 24.63 -13.80
C LEU A 125 -0.62 25.15 -14.52
N GLY A 126 0.37 25.61 -13.75
CA GLY A 126 1.68 26.01 -14.27
C GLY A 126 2.46 24.83 -14.85
N PHE A 127 2.52 23.69 -14.15
CA PHE A 127 3.17 22.48 -14.65
C PHE A 127 2.50 21.90 -15.90
N LEU A 128 1.18 22.01 -15.99
CA LEU A 128 0.41 21.61 -17.17
C LEU A 128 0.49 22.62 -18.32
N ASN A 129 1.29 23.69 -18.18
CA ASN A 129 1.45 24.77 -19.17
C ASN A 129 0.12 25.40 -19.63
N ILE A 130 -0.89 25.41 -18.75
CA ILE A 130 -2.20 25.94 -19.08
C ILE A 130 -2.11 27.47 -19.11
N PRO A 131 -2.53 28.13 -20.20
CA PRO A 131 -2.43 29.57 -20.31
C PRO A 131 -3.24 30.25 -19.19
N THR A 132 -2.54 30.97 -18.32
CA THR A 132 -3.19 31.88 -17.37
C THR A 132 -3.34 33.24 -18.05
N ASN A 133 -4.56 33.75 -18.14
CA ASN A 133 -4.85 35.08 -18.67
C ASN A 133 -4.34 36.15 -17.68
N SER A 134 -3.03 36.23 -17.49
CA SER A 134 -2.38 37.40 -16.93
C SER A 134 -2.25 38.40 -18.08
N LYS A 135 -3.05 39.47 -18.01
CA LYS A 135 -3.02 40.59 -18.96
C LYS A 135 -1.58 40.87 -19.38
N ARG A 136 -1.23 40.58 -20.65
CA ARG A 136 0.05 40.98 -21.23
C ARG A 136 0.23 42.49 -21.01
N LYS A 137 1.07 42.89 -20.05
CA LYS A 137 1.75 44.18 -20.16
C LYS A 137 2.63 44.04 -21.40
N ARG A 138 2.28 44.81 -22.44
CA ARG A 138 3.14 45.06 -23.61
C ARG A 138 4.53 45.42 -23.09
N ALA A 139 5.51 44.53 -23.28
CA ALA A 139 6.92 44.88 -23.20
C ALA A 139 7.36 45.25 -24.62
N ILE A 140 8.07 46.36 -24.68
CA ILE A 140 8.40 47.18 -25.83
C ILE A 140 9.35 46.44 -26.78
N SER A 141 9.12 46.63 -28.07
CA SER A 141 10.06 46.35 -29.15
C SER A 141 11.31 47.25 -29.04
N SER A 142 12.49 46.65 -28.90
CA SER A 142 13.77 47.16 -29.44
C SER A 142 14.83 46.06 -29.21
N ILE A 143 15.29 45.43 -30.30
CA ILE A 143 16.62 45.66 -30.90
C ILE A 143 17.74 45.40 -29.89
N ASN A 144 18.45 44.28 -30.06
CA ASN A 144 19.90 44.30 -30.29
C ASN A 144 20.39 42.96 -30.85
N ALA A 145 21.16 43.11 -31.92
CA ALA A 145 21.79 42.08 -32.71
C ALA A 145 23.12 41.62 -32.10
N SER A 146 23.47 40.37 -32.43
CA SER A 146 24.82 39.79 -32.51
C SER A 146 25.74 39.87 -31.29
N THR A 147 25.99 38.71 -30.68
CA THR A 147 27.37 38.21 -30.55
C THR A 147 27.39 36.70 -30.75
N SER A 148 28.23 36.29 -31.69
CA SER A 148 28.52 34.95 -32.14
C SER A 148 29.37 34.17 -31.13
N ALA A 149 28.99 32.93 -30.83
CA ALA A 149 29.93 31.88 -30.47
C ALA A 149 29.48 30.57 -31.15
N SER A 150 30.37 30.05 -31.98
CA SER A 150 30.16 28.97 -32.93
C SER A 150 30.14 27.59 -32.31
N ALA A 151 29.35 26.72 -32.94
CA ALA A 151 29.61 25.32 -33.24
C ALA A 151 29.80 24.32 -32.08
N SER A 152 28.80 23.46 -31.92
CA SER A 152 29.02 22.05 -32.25
C SER A 152 27.74 21.44 -32.83
N ASN A 153 27.84 21.01 -34.09
CA ASN A 153 26.89 20.11 -34.72
C ASN A 153 27.04 18.75 -34.06
N GLN A 154 25.98 18.26 -33.41
CA GLN A 154 25.71 16.83 -33.37
C GLN A 154 24.25 16.62 -33.75
N VAL A 155 24.07 16.28 -35.03
CA VAL A 155 22.89 15.57 -35.50
C VAL A 155 23.05 14.13 -35.00
N SER A 156 22.50 13.86 -33.82
CA SER A 156 22.05 12.52 -33.47
C SER A 156 20.54 12.52 -33.65
N ASN A 157 20.10 12.08 -34.83
CA ASN A 157 18.73 11.60 -35.06
C ASN A 157 18.54 10.29 -34.28
N GLU A 158 18.58 10.38 -32.96
CA GLU A 158 17.78 9.49 -32.14
C GLU A 158 16.42 10.15 -32.07
N SER A 159 15.38 9.44 -32.47
CA SER A 159 14.01 9.80 -32.12
C SER A 159 13.93 9.85 -30.59
N ARG A 160 14.29 10.99 -30.00
CA ARG A 160 14.07 11.27 -28.60
C ARG A 160 12.57 11.17 -28.45
N ILE A 161 12.12 10.05 -27.88
CA ILE A 161 10.76 9.95 -27.39
C ILE A 161 10.59 11.21 -26.53
N SER A 162 9.74 12.13 -26.96
CA SER A 162 9.46 13.34 -26.21
C SER A 162 9.01 12.87 -24.82
N ALA A 163 9.85 13.08 -23.81
CA ALA A 163 9.58 12.58 -22.47
C ALA A 163 8.20 13.05 -22.04
N ILE A 164 7.30 12.11 -21.74
CA ILE A 164 5.94 12.42 -21.31
C ILE A 164 6.06 13.04 -19.91
N PRO A 165 5.60 14.28 -19.69
CA PRO A 165 5.68 14.91 -18.39
C PRO A 165 4.80 14.16 -17.38
N VAL A 166 5.38 13.76 -16.24
CA VAL A 166 4.68 13.08 -15.14
C VAL A 166 4.66 13.99 -13.92
N LEU A 167 3.48 14.16 -13.33
CA LEU A 167 3.28 14.93 -12.11
C LEU A 167 2.74 14.02 -11.00
N SER A 168 3.52 13.83 -9.94
CA SER A 168 3.15 13.01 -8.79
C SER A 168 2.52 13.83 -7.66
N ILE A 169 1.40 13.36 -7.10
CA ILE A 169 0.79 13.92 -5.88
C ILE A 169 1.05 12.95 -4.72
N VAL A 170 1.91 13.34 -3.77
CA VAL A 170 2.35 12.47 -2.66
C VAL A 170 1.93 13.06 -1.32
N GLY A 171 1.56 12.19 -0.38
CA GLY A 171 1.17 12.57 0.97
C GLY A 171 0.48 11.43 1.72
N ILE A 172 0.24 11.63 3.01
CA ILE A 172 -0.39 10.64 3.89
C ILE A 172 -1.83 10.26 3.44
N GLY A 173 -2.34 9.15 3.93
CA GLY A 173 -3.74 8.74 3.73
C GLY A 173 -4.71 9.80 4.25
N GLY A 174 -5.85 9.99 3.57
CA GLY A 174 -6.90 10.94 4.00
C GLY A 174 -6.59 12.43 3.80
N VAL A 175 -5.39 12.82 3.35
CA VAL A 175 -5.02 14.24 3.18
C VAL A 175 -5.76 14.94 2.02
N GLY A 176 -6.55 14.24 1.21
CA GLY A 176 -7.28 14.82 0.07
C GLY A 176 -6.51 14.87 -1.26
N LYS A 177 -5.59 13.93 -1.51
CA LYS A 177 -4.87 13.81 -2.79
C LYS A 177 -5.82 13.61 -3.97
N THR A 178 -6.73 12.64 -3.83
CA THR A 178 -7.75 12.33 -4.82
C THR A 178 -8.68 13.53 -5.04
N THR A 179 -9.08 14.21 -3.96
CA THR A 179 -9.88 15.45 -4.01
C THR A 179 -9.17 16.55 -4.81
N LEU A 180 -7.86 16.73 -4.64
CA LEU A 180 -7.08 17.67 -5.44
C LEU A 180 -7.06 17.26 -6.92
N ALA A 181 -6.85 15.98 -7.23
CA ALA A 181 -6.89 15.48 -8.60
C ALA A 181 -8.27 15.65 -9.26
N GLN A 182 -9.36 15.40 -8.53
CA GLN A 182 -10.73 15.69 -8.97
C GLN A 182 -10.92 17.20 -9.22
N HIS A 183 -10.36 18.04 -8.35
CA HIS A 183 -10.44 19.50 -8.51
C HIS A 183 -9.72 19.99 -9.76
N ILE A 184 -8.51 19.46 -10.04
CA ILE A 184 -7.72 19.77 -11.23
C ILE A 184 -8.47 19.33 -12.49
N THR A 185 -8.89 18.06 -12.55
CA THR A 185 -9.57 17.50 -13.74
C THR A 185 -10.90 18.19 -14.03
N ASN A 186 -11.60 18.67 -13.01
CA ASN A 186 -12.84 19.44 -13.17
C ASN A 186 -12.64 20.93 -13.41
N HIS A 187 -11.42 21.45 -13.29
CA HIS A 187 -11.14 22.87 -13.46
C HIS A 187 -11.37 23.29 -14.92
N GLN A 188 -12.15 24.34 -15.15
CA GLN A 188 -12.58 24.74 -16.49
C GLN A 188 -11.42 24.92 -17.47
N ARG A 189 -10.31 25.54 -17.03
CA ARG A 189 -9.14 25.74 -17.89
C ARG A 189 -8.43 24.44 -18.27
N VAL A 190 -8.48 23.42 -17.42
CA VAL A 190 -7.90 22.10 -17.70
C VAL A 190 -8.77 21.40 -18.74
N LYS A 191 -10.10 21.39 -18.52
CA LYS A 191 -11.08 20.86 -19.47
C LYS A 191 -11.01 21.52 -20.85
N SER A 192 -10.74 22.82 -20.92
CA SER A 192 -10.59 23.53 -22.20
C SER A 192 -9.22 23.33 -22.86
N HIS A 193 -8.21 22.87 -22.12
CA HIS A 193 -6.85 22.71 -22.64
C HIS A 193 -6.59 21.29 -23.16
N PHE A 194 -7.16 20.28 -22.50
CA PHE A 194 -7.02 18.88 -22.89
C PHE A 194 -8.29 18.37 -23.55
N GLU A 195 -8.17 17.86 -24.78
CA GLU A 195 -9.29 17.25 -25.52
C GLU A 195 -9.84 16.01 -24.81
N LEU A 196 -8.95 15.26 -24.15
CA LEU A 196 -9.28 14.04 -23.43
C LEU A 196 -8.62 14.03 -22.04
N ILE A 197 -9.42 13.71 -21.03
CA ILE A 197 -8.96 13.48 -19.66
C ILE A 197 -9.44 12.08 -19.26
N ILE A 198 -8.50 11.19 -18.98
CA ILE A 198 -8.79 9.81 -18.55
C ILE A 198 -8.56 9.72 -17.05
N TRP A 199 -9.53 9.14 -16.34
CA TRP A 199 -9.43 8.85 -14.90
C TRP A 199 -9.47 7.35 -14.69
N VAL A 200 -8.42 6.82 -14.07
CA VAL A 200 -8.30 5.39 -13.81
C VAL A 200 -8.04 5.16 -12.33
N CYS A 201 -8.89 4.37 -11.68
CA CYS A 201 -8.68 3.97 -10.29
C CYS A 201 -7.97 2.62 -10.24
N VAL A 202 -6.73 2.61 -9.75
CA VAL A 202 -5.98 1.37 -9.50
C VAL A 202 -6.05 1.05 -8.01
N SER A 203 -6.62 -0.11 -7.68
CA SER A 203 -6.70 -0.64 -6.31
C SER A 203 -5.97 -1.97 -6.19
N ASP A 204 -5.99 -2.57 -4.98
CA ASP A 204 -5.35 -3.85 -4.68
C ASP A 204 -5.88 -5.00 -5.56
N ASP A 205 -7.08 -4.87 -6.13
CA ASP A 205 -7.63 -5.78 -7.15
C ASP A 205 -7.18 -5.38 -8.57
N PHE A 206 -5.86 -5.35 -8.76
CA PHE A 206 -5.25 -4.97 -10.03
C PHE A 206 -5.39 -6.08 -11.07
N ASP A 207 -6.16 -5.81 -12.12
CA ASP A 207 -6.23 -6.65 -13.32
C ASP A 207 -5.92 -5.81 -14.57
N ILE A 208 -4.79 -6.11 -15.21
CA ILE A 208 -4.33 -5.43 -16.43
C ILE A 208 -5.38 -5.52 -17.54
N LYS A 209 -6.11 -6.64 -17.64
CA LYS A 209 -7.14 -6.83 -18.67
C LYS A 209 -8.39 -5.99 -18.38
N ARG A 210 -8.70 -5.72 -17.11
CA ARG A 210 -9.77 -4.79 -16.73
C ARG A 210 -9.34 -3.36 -17.03
N LEU A 211 -8.13 -3.00 -16.63
CA LEU A 211 -7.59 -1.64 -16.78
C LEU A 211 -7.47 -1.17 -18.24
N THR A 212 -7.20 -2.09 -19.17
CA THR A 212 -7.04 -1.77 -20.59
C THR A 212 -8.36 -1.74 -21.38
N LYS A 213 -9.48 -2.15 -20.75
CA LYS A 213 -10.82 -2.16 -21.35
C LYS A 213 -11.74 -1.07 -20.82
N GLU A 214 -11.43 -0.50 -19.66
CA GLU A 214 -12.09 0.70 -19.09
C GLU A 214 -11.68 1.97 -19.83
#